data_AF-A0A7R7XPI5-F1
#
_entry.id   AF-A0A7R7XPI5-F1
#
_cell.length_a   1.000
_cell.length_b   1.000
_cell.length_c   1.000
_cell.angle_alpha   90.00
_cell.angle_beta   90.00
_cell.angle_gamma   90.00
#
_symmetry.space_group_name_H-M   'P 1'
#
loop_
_entity.id
_entity.type
_entity.pdbx_description
1 polymer ?
#
loop_
_entity_poly.entity_id
_entity_poly.type
_entity_poly.pdbx_seq_one_letter_code
_entity_poly.pdbx_strand_id
1 'polypeptide(L)'
;MWSILSPDYTWPAPPLAKVQRTTPPVPTSPGITSRWLWGKAHGVLYHFSRCYCFLLGIYFNPHIIQLPFGLILKWTDRTSVEEAIATQMVRAAGIPAPRVLSCGEHVTPQSTREVSILMTRLPGFTLENSRDPFEGHDEGPWLEELKTCVDAMREWEPPSQESICSPIGTALRSSRVPDHIMGPFTDHKSFY
;
A
#
# COMPACT_ATOMS: atom_id res chain seq x y z
N MET A 1 -22.57 6.53 17.89
CA MET A 1 -21.84 7.68 17.31
C MET A 1 -20.31 7.59 17.49
N TRP A 2 -19.79 6.85 18.48
CA TRP A 2 -18.35 6.71 18.74
C TRP A 2 -17.59 5.71 17.86
N SER A 3 -18.28 4.86 17.10
CA SER A 3 -17.67 3.77 16.31
C SER A 3 -16.66 4.29 15.28
N ILE A 4 -16.87 5.45 14.67
CA ILE A 4 -15.98 5.99 13.62
C ILE A 4 -14.63 6.46 14.16
N LEU A 5 -14.55 6.75 15.46
CA LEU A 5 -13.32 7.10 16.15
C LEU A 5 -12.61 5.88 16.73
N SER A 6 -13.12 4.66 16.48
CA SER A 6 -12.45 3.43 16.88
C SER A 6 -11.24 3.14 15.97
N PRO A 7 -10.13 2.62 16.50
CA PRO A 7 -9.02 2.13 15.67
C PRO A 7 -9.46 1.03 14.70
N ASP A 8 -10.47 0.25 15.08
CA ASP A 8 -10.98 -0.89 14.30
C ASP A 8 -12.07 -0.48 13.31
N TYR A 9 -12.43 0.80 13.26
CA TYR A 9 -13.34 1.29 12.23
C TYR A 9 -12.74 1.04 10.85
N THR A 10 -13.54 0.46 9.99
CA THR A 10 -13.19 0.18 8.60
C THR A 10 -14.26 0.77 7.71
N TRP A 11 -13.84 1.29 6.57
CA TRP A 11 -14.79 1.68 5.54
C TRP A 11 -15.43 0.40 4.98
N PRO A 12 -16.70 0.45 4.55
CA PRO A 12 -17.32 -0.68 3.89
C PRO A 12 -16.42 -1.20 2.78
N ALA A 13 -16.14 -2.51 2.81
CA ALA A 13 -15.40 -3.14 1.73
C ALA A 13 -16.17 -2.89 0.42
N PRO A 14 -15.51 -2.42 -0.65
CA PRO A 14 -16.13 -2.53 -1.96
C PRO A 14 -16.40 -4.02 -2.21
N PRO A 15 -17.59 -4.40 -2.71
CA PRO A 15 -17.79 -5.77 -3.16
C PRO A 15 -16.68 -6.11 -4.17
N LEU A 16 -16.18 -7.35 -4.14
CA LEU A 16 -15.22 -7.83 -5.14
C LEU A 16 -15.81 -7.53 -6.52
N ALA A 17 -15.27 -6.51 -7.17
CA ALA A 17 -15.60 -6.22 -8.54
C ALA A 17 -14.98 -7.34 -9.38
N LYS A 18 -15.49 -7.51 -10.61
CA LYS A 18 -14.85 -8.42 -11.55
C LYS A 18 -13.39 -7.98 -11.74
N VAL A 19 -12.46 -8.79 -11.24
CA VAL A 19 -11.03 -8.50 -11.31
C VAL A 19 -10.62 -8.38 -12.77
N GLN A 20 -9.97 -7.27 -13.10
CA GLN A 20 -9.53 -6.98 -14.47
C GLN A 20 -8.23 -7.74 -14.78
N ARG A 21 -8.22 -8.40 -15.93
CA ARG A 21 -7.07 -9.12 -16.48
C ARG A 21 -6.13 -8.23 -17.29
N THR A 22 -6.61 -7.06 -17.71
CA THR A 22 -5.81 -6.05 -18.41
C THR A 22 -5.12 -5.14 -17.40
N THR A 23 -3.91 -4.66 -17.72
CA THR A 23 -3.18 -3.72 -16.88
C THR A 23 -4.03 -2.48 -16.60
N PRO A 24 -4.28 -2.12 -15.34
CA PRO A 24 -4.96 -0.88 -15.00
C PRO A 24 -4.10 0.34 -15.41
N PRO A 25 -4.72 1.49 -15.71
CA PRO A 25 -3.98 2.69 -16.07
C PRO A 25 -3.10 3.14 -14.89
N VAL A 26 -1.89 3.60 -15.19
CA VAL A 26 -0.98 4.18 -14.19
C VAL A 26 -1.52 5.58 -13.81
N PRO A 27 -1.90 5.83 -12.55
CA PRO A 27 -2.35 7.14 -12.12
C PRO A 27 -1.20 8.15 -12.19
N THR A 28 -1.54 9.42 -12.43
CA THR A 28 -0.57 10.50 -12.43
C THR A 28 0.02 10.66 -11.03
N SER A 29 1.35 10.64 -10.93
CA SER A 29 2.03 10.92 -9.67
C SER A 29 1.75 12.37 -9.24
N PRO A 30 1.37 12.62 -7.97
CA PRO A 30 1.20 13.98 -7.47
C PRO A 30 2.48 14.79 -7.68
N GLY A 31 2.38 16.05 -8.09
CA GLY A 31 3.56 16.90 -8.29
C GLY A 31 4.40 17.09 -7.01
N ILE A 32 5.68 17.42 -7.17
CA ILE A 32 6.64 17.56 -6.06
C ILE A 32 6.11 18.50 -4.96
N THR A 33 5.56 19.65 -5.34
CA THR A 33 4.99 20.63 -4.39
C THR A 33 3.81 20.05 -3.60
N SER A 34 2.93 19.28 -4.25
CA SER A 34 1.82 18.62 -3.59
C SER A 34 2.30 17.56 -2.61
N ARG A 35 3.30 16.74 -2.99
CA ARG A 35 3.87 15.72 -2.10
C ARG A 35 4.55 16.35 -0.89
N TRP A 36 5.25 17.45 -1.06
CA TRP A 36 5.85 18.18 0.06
C TRP A 36 4.81 18.75 1.03
N LEU A 37 3.73 19.36 0.52
CA LEU A 37 2.61 19.85 1.34
C LEU A 37 1.95 18.71 2.12
N TRP A 38 1.69 17.58 1.46
CA TRP A 38 1.16 16.39 2.11
C TRP A 38 2.13 15.83 3.16
N GLY A 39 3.44 15.89 2.93
CA GLY A 39 4.45 15.52 3.92
C GLY A 39 4.30 16.33 5.22
N LYS A 40 4.13 17.65 5.13
CA LYS A 40 3.86 18.50 6.30
C LYS A 40 2.56 18.10 7.00
N ALA A 41 1.48 17.88 6.25
CA ALA A 41 0.21 17.43 6.81
C ALA A 41 0.34 16.07 7.51
N HIS A 42 1.06 15.11 6.91
CA HIS A 42 1.31 13.79 7.47
C HIS A 42 2.15 13.87 8.77
N GLY A 43 3.11 14.79 8.84
CA GLY A 43 3.84 15.07 10.08
C GLY A 43 2.92 15.55 11.21
N VAL A 44 1.96 16.43 10.92
CA VAL A 44 0.93 16.83 11.90
C VAL A 44 0.07 15.65 12.32
N LEU A 45 -0.37 14.82 11.36
CA LEU A 45 -1.16 13.61 11.64
C LEU A 45 -0.41 12.60 12.51
N TYR A 46 0.91 12.49 12.36
CA TYR A 46 1.74 11.65 13.22
C TYR A 46 1.64 12.09 14.70
N HIS A 47 1.82 13.39 14.96
CA HIS A 47 1.72 13.93 16.32
C HIS A 47 0.30 13.81 16.88
N PHE A 48 -0.71 14.08 16.04
CA PHE A 48 -2.11 13.88 16.40
C PHE A 48 -2.39 12.42 16.78
N SER A 49 -1.92 11.45 15.98
CA SER A 49 -2.09 10.03 16.24
C SER A 49 -1.47 9.60 17.57
N ARG A 50 -0.30 10.13 17.93
CA ARG A 50 0.31 9.85 19.24
C ARG A 50 -0.61 10.24 20.40
N CYS A 51 -1.20 11.44 20.33
CA CYS A 51 -2.16 11.89 21.34
C CYS A 51 -3.44 11.05 21.33
N TYR A 52 -3.99 10.78 20.14
CA TYR A 52 -5.18 9.96 19.96
C TYR A 52 -5.00 8.54 20.53
N CYS A 53 -3.90 7.87 20.19
CA CYS A 53 -3.59 6.53 20.70
C CYS A 53 -3.38 6.54 22.22
N PHE A 54 -2.70 7.56 22.76
CA PHE A 54 -2.54 7.71 24.20
C PHE A 54 -3.88 7.86 24.92
N LEU A 55 -4.77 8.72 24.41
CA LEU A 55 -6.09 8.97 25.01
C LEU A 55 -7.01 7.76 24.98
N LEU A 56 -6.89 6.89 23.98
CA LEU A 56 -7.74 5.70 23.82
C LEU A 56 -7.07 4.40 24.27
N GLY A 57 -5.86 4.45 24.82
CA GLY A 57 -5.12 3.25 25.24
C GLY A 57 -4.72 2.32 24.09
N ILE A 58 -4.53 2.86 22.87
CA ILE A 58 -4.19 2.10 21.67
C ILE A 58 -2.66 2.00 21.55
N TYR A 59 -2.15 0.83 21.16
CA TYR A 59 -0.73 0.68 20.85
C TYR A 59 -0.32 1.56 19.67
N PHE A 60 0.63 2.47 19.90
CA PHE A 60 1.18 3.34 18.87
C PHE A 60 2.35 2.65 18.17
N ASN A 61 2.14 2.24 16.92
CA ASN A 61 3.21 1.75 16.05
C ASN A 61 3.74 2.92 15.18
N PRO A 62 5.02 3.31 15.30
CA PRO A 62 5.58 4.43 14.53
C PRO A 62 5.74 4.15 13.03
N HIS A 63 5.51 2.91 12.58
CA HIS A 63 5.60 2.49 11.16
C HIS A 63 4.22 2.46 10.49
N ILE A 64 3.19 2.08 11.24
CA ILE A 64 1.79 1.95 10.82
C ILE A 64 0.95 2.75 11.81
N ILE A 65 0.80 4.03 11.50
CA ILE A 65 0.23 5.03 12.40
C ILE A 65 -1.29 4.99 12.27
N GLN A 66 -1.97 4.64 13.35
CA GLN A 66 -3.43 4.50 13.38
C GLN A 66 -4.08 5.88 13.55
N LEU A 67 -5.08 6.17 12.72
CA LEU A 67 -5.85 7.41 12.76
C LEU A 67 -7.33 7.09 12.92
N PRO A 68 -8.13 8.02 13.47
CA PRO A 68 -9.59 7.90 13.47
C PRO A 68 -10.14 7.81 12.04
N PHE A 69 -11.42 7.48 11.92
CA PHE A 69 -12.12 7.36 10.63
C PHE A 69 -11.57 6.23 9.76
N GLY A 70 -10.98 5.20 10.37
CA GLY A 70 -10.44 4.04 9.66
C GLY A 70 -9.34 4.44 8.70
N LEU A 71 -8.49 5.37 9.11
CA LEU A 71 -7.35 5.83 8.33
C LEU A 71 -6.05 5.24 8.91
N ILE A 72 -5.11 5.00 8.02
CA ILE A 72 -3.78 4.53 8.34
C ILE A 72 -2.78 5.42 7.62
N LEU A 73 -1.80 5.93 8.37
CA LEU A 73 -0.63 6.56 7.82
C LEU A 73 0.53 5.56 7.87
N LYS A 74 0.93 5.05 6.71
CA LYS A 74 2.12 4.22 6.58
C LYS A 74 3.32 5.13 6.42
N TRP A 75 4.31 5.00 7.31
CA TRP A 75 5.52 5.80 7.25
C TRP A 75 6.72 4.98 7.70
N THR A 76 7.34 4.31 6.73
CA THR A 76 8.49 3.43 6.94
C THR A 76 9.62 3.81 5.98
N ASP A 77 10.82 3.34 6.28
CA ASP A 77 12.03 3.58 5.47
C ASP A 77 11.91 3.02 4.05
N ARG A 78 10.95 2.09 3.83
CA ARG A 78 10.71 1.43 2.54
C ARG A 78 9.48 1.96 1.80
N THR A 79 8.69 2.80 2.47
CA THR A 79 7.50 3.40 1.87
C THR A 79 7.94 4.26 0.68
N SER A 80 7.16 4.23 -0.40
CA SER A 80 7.58 4.78 -1.70
C SER A 80 6.40 5.33 -2.48
N VAL A 81 6.68 6.21 -3.45
CA VAL A 81 5.64 6.73 -4.34
C VAL A 81 5.13 5.60 -5.24
N GLU A 82 6.02 4.71 -5.65
CA GLU A 82 5.75 3.49 -6.42
C GLU A 82 4.72 2.60 -5.71
N GLU A 83 4.83 2.43 -4.38
CA GLU A 83 3.87 1.68 -3.59
C GLU A 83 2.48 2.33 -3.61
N ALA A 84 2.41 3.66 -3.48
CA ALA A 84 1.15 4.40 -3.54
C ALA A 84 0.47 4.27 -4.91
N ILE A 85 1.26 4.30 -5.99
CA ILE A 85 0.79 4.15 -7.37
C ILE A 85 0.34 2.71 -7.62
N ALA A 86 1.13 1.71 -7.23
CA ALA A 86 0.79 0.29 -7.36
C ALA A 86 -0.50 -0.04 -6.58
N THR A 87 -0.66 0.51 -5.38
CA THR A 87 -1.89 0.33 -4.59
C THR A 87 -3.13 0.89 -5.31
N GLN A 88 -3.00 2.07 -5.93
CA GLN A 88 -4.07 2.66 -6.73
C GLN A 88 -4.39 1.83 -7.98
N MET A 89 -3.37 1.31 -8.66
CA MET A 89 -3.53 0.42 -9.82
C MET A 89 -4.28 -0.86 -9.45
N VAL A 90 -3.84 -1.55 -8.39
CA VAL A 90 -4.49 -2.77 -7.88
C VAL A 90 -5.96 -2.50 -7.54
N ARG A 91 -6.24 -1.37 -6.87
CA ARG A 91 -7.62 -0.96 -6.57
C ARG A 91 -8.44 -0.68 -7.83
N ALA A 92 -7.85 -0.02 -8.83
CA ALA A 92 -8.51 0.28 -10.11
C ALA A 92 -8.83 -1.00 -10.92
N ALA A 93 -8.03 -2.06 -10.75
CA ALA A 93 -8.29 -3.37 -11.33
C ALA A 93 -9.42 -4.16 -10.64
N GLY A 94 -10.03 -3.62 -9.58
CA GLY A 94 -11.11 -4.27 -8.84
C GLY A 94 -10.65 -5.21 -7.73
N ILE A 95 -9.35 -5.26 -7.45
CA ILE A 95 -8.80 -6.07 -6.36
C ILE A 95 -8.95 -5.29 -5.03
N PRO A 96 -9.40 -5.94 -3.94
CA PRO A 96 -9.51 -5.31 -2.63
C PRO A 96 -8.16 -4.77 -2.14
N ALA A 97 -7.99 -3.45 -2.22
CA ALA A 97 -6.80 -2.74 -1.77
C ALA A 97 -7.17 -1.43 -1.05
N PRO A 98 -6.32 -0.91 -0.14
CA PRO A 98 -6.55 0.37 0.51
C PRO A 98 -6.83 1.48 -0.51
N ARG A 99 -7.73 2.41 -0.18
CA ARG A 99 -7.86 3.65 -0.95
C ARG A 99 -6.76 4.59 -0.50
N VAL A 100 -5.80 4.87 -1.38
CA VAL A 100 -4.79 5.91 -1.19
C VAL A 100 -5.48 7.28 -1.26
N LEU A 101 -5.27 8.10 -0.24
CA LEU A 101 -5.81 9.46 -0.15
C LEU A 101 -4.75 10.50 -0.51
N SER A 102 -3.53 10.31 -0.01
CA SER A 102 -2.41 11.21 -0.27
C SER A 102 -1.07 10.51 -0.08
N CYS A 103 -0.06 11.01 -0.81
CA CYS A 103 1.33 10.60 -0.69
C CYS A 103 2.16 11.84 -0.31
N GLY A 104 2.89 11.77 0.79
CA GLY A 104 3.66 12.87 1.35
C GLY A 104 5.16 12.58 1.35
N GLU A 105 5.96 13.55 0.90
CA GLU A 105 7.42 13.51 0.95
C GLU A 105 7.95 14.35 2.12
N HIS A 106 8.91 13.80 2.85
CA HIS A 106 9.49 14.38 4.05
C HIS A 106 10.96 14.66 3.83
N VAL A 107 11.34 15.92 3.98
CA VAL A 107 12.75 16.32 4.05
C VAL A 107 13.13 16.36 5.52
N THR A 108 13.59 15.23 6.05
CA THR A 108 14.06 15.10 7.43
C THR A 108 15.51 14.63 7.41
N PRO A 109 16.49 15.50 7.72
CA PRO A 109 17.92 15.18 7.58
C PRO A 109 18.39 13.97 8.39
N GLN A 110 17.64 13.60 9.45
CA GLN A 110 17.98 12.51 10.37
C GLN A 110 17.16 11.23 10.15
N SER A 111 16.25 11.20 9.17
CA SER A 111 15.39 10.04 8.93
C SER A 111 15.46 9.58 7.49
N THR A 112 15.64 8.27 7.32
CA THR A 112 15.55 7.52 6.07
C THR A 112 14.11 7.42 5.54
N ARG A 113 13.11 7.92 6.29
CA ARG A 113 11.69 7.83 5.96
C ARG A 113 11.23 8.99 5.09
N GLU A 114 11.59 8.91 3.82
CA GLU A 114 11.34 9.98 2.85
C GLU A 114 9.87 10.07 2.44
N VAL A 115 9.13 8.96 2.39
CA VAL A 115 7.76 8.93 1.88
C VAL A 115 6.79 8.36 2.90
N SER A 116 5.58 8.89 2.90
CA SER A 116 4.47 8.41 3.72
C SER A 116 3.17 8.36 2.90
N ILE A 117 2.33 7.37 3.18
CA ILE A 117 1.09 7.13 2.45
C ILE A 117 -0.06 7.17 3.45
N LEU A 118 -1.01 8.08 3.23
CA LEU A 118 -2.28 8.10 3.94
C LEU A 118 -3.31 7.31 3.14
N MET A 119 -3.94 6.34 3.78
CA MET A 119 -4.89 5.44 3.12
C MET A 119 -5.96 4.94 4.07
N THR A 120 -7.03 4.36 3.52
CA THR A 120 -8.08 3.71 4.31
C THR A 120 -7.61 2.35 4.84
N ARG A 121 -8.02 2.00 6.07
CA ARG A 121 -7.90 0.65 6.60
C ARG A 121 -8.76 -0.32 5.79
N LEU A 122 -8.21 -1.50 5.52
CA LEU A 122 -8.99 -2.63 4.99
C LEU A 122 -9.64 -3.41 6.13
N PRO A 123 -10.92 -3.82 5.99
CA PRO A 123 -11.52 -4.77 6.92
C PRO A 123 -10.91 -6.16 6.76
N GLY A 124 -10.96 -6.94 7.84
CA GLY A 124 -10.49 -8.32 7.88
C GLY A 124 -9.40 -8.53 8.92
N PHE A 125 -8.83 -9.73 8.89
CA PHE A 125 -7.70 -10.15 9.71
C PHE A 125 -6.54 -10.58 8.81
N THR A 126 -5.33 -10.48 9.33
CA THR A 126 -4.13 -10.90 8.61
C THR A 126 -4.11 -12.41 8.49
N LEU A 127 -3.91 -12.92 7.27
CA LEU A 127 -3.54 -14.32 7.07
C LEU A 127 -2.07 -14.47 7.41
N GLU A 128 -1.79 -15.10 8.54
CA GLU A 128 -0.43 -15.43 8.95
C GLU A 128 -0.10 -16.86 8.52
N ASN A 129 1.18 -17.13 8.24
CA ASN A 129 1.64 -18.49 8.00
C ASN A 129 1.56 -19.25 9.33
N SER A 130 0.47 -19.99 9.54
CA SER A 130 0.32 -20.91 10.66
C SER A 130 0.87 -22.30 10.29
N ARG A 131 1.05 -23.14 11.31
CA ARG A 131 1.32 -24.57 11.12
C ARG A 131 0.04 -25.41 11.17
N ASP A 132 -1.11 -24.74 11.22
CA ASP A 132 -2.39 -25.41 11.37
C ASP A 132 -2.72 -26.15 10.06
N PRO A 133 -3.40 -27.31 10.15
CA PRO A 133 -3.84 -28.02 8.96
C PRO A 133 -4.77 -27.14 8.12
N PHE A 134 -4.58 -27.17 6.79
CA PHE A 134 -5.47 -26.48 5.85
C PHE A 134 -6.90 -27.04 5.92
N GLU A 135 -7.89 -26.18 6.13
CA GLU A 135 -9.30 -26.55 6.27
C GLU A 135 -10.08 -26.19 5.00
N GLY A 136 -10.03 -27.05 3.97
CA GLY A 136 -10.53 -26.69 2.63
C GLY A 136 -12.00 -26.29 2.49
N HIS A 137 -12.86 -26.58 3.46
CA HIS A 137 -14.25 -26.09 3.45
C HIS A 137 -14.33 -24.60 3.79
N ASP A 138 -13.63 -24.21 4.85
CA ASP A 138 -13.64 -22.84 5.37
C ASP A 138 -12.62 -21.97 4.62
N GLU A 139 -11.48 -22.58 4.29
CA GLU A 139 -10.35 -21.93 3.65
C GLU A 139 -10.28 -22.11 2.13
N GLY A 140 -11.17 -22.89 1.52
CA GLY A 140 -11.24 -23.02 0.06
C GLY A 140 -11.66 -21.71 -0.64
N PRO A 141 -12.76 -21.06 -0.22
CA PRO A 141 -13.31 -19.91 -0.93
C PRO A 141 -12.36 -18.72 -1.06
N TRP A 142 -11.76 -18.27 0.05
CA TRP A 142 -10.83 -17.13 0.03
C TRP A 142 -9.50 -17.42 -0.69
N LEU A 143 -9.11 -18.69 -0.85
CA LEU A 143 -7.92 -19.09 -1.61
C LEU A 143 -8.21 -19.04 -3.10
N GLU A 144 -9.41 -19.44 -3.53
CA GLU A 144 -9.84 -19.26 -4.93
C GLU A 144 -9.98 -17.77 -5.28
N GLU A 145 -10.44 -16.93 -4.35
CA GLU A 145 -10.44 -15.47 -4.53
C GLU A 145 -9.02 -14.90 -4.64
N LEU A 146 -8.11 -15.32 -3.74
CA LEU A 146 -6.70 -14.93 -3.78
C LEU A 146 -6.03 -15.37 -5.09
N LYS A 147 -6.29 -16.62 -5.52
CA LYS A 147 -5.82 -17.16 -6.80
C LYS A 147 -6.33 -16.32 -7.97
N THR A 148 -7.61 -15.99 -7.99
CA THR A 148 -8.21 -15.14 -9.04
C THR A 148 -7.51 -13.78 -9.14
N CYS A 149 -7.18 -13.18 -8.00
CA CYS A 149 -6.45 -11.90 -7.96
C CYS A 149 -5.01 -12.05 -8.50
N VAL A 150 -4.29 -13.08 -8.05
CA VAL A 150 -2.89 -13.33 -8.46
C VAL A 150 -2.80 -13.69 -9.94
N ASP A 151 -3.70 -14.53 -10.44
CA ASP A 151 -3.74 -14.93 -11.86
C ASP A 151 -4.01 -13.71 -12.74
N ALA A 152 -4.93 -12.82 -12.34
CA ALA A 152 -5.17 -11.58 -13.07
C ALA A 152 -3.94 -10.64 -13.06
N MET A 153 -3.26 -10.48 -11.91
CA MET A 153 -2.04 -9.66 -11.83
C MET A 153 -0.91 -10.19 -12.73
N ARG A 154 -0.83 -11.50 -12.94
CA ARG A 154 0.17 -12.14 -13.82
C ARG A 154 -0.10 -11.91 -15.30
N GLU A 155 -1.34 -11.61 -15.67
CA GLU A 155 -1.73 -11.27 -17.04
C GLU A 155 -1.49 -9.79 -17.37
N TRP A 156 -1.13 -8.95 -16.40
CA TRP A 156 -0.84 -7.54 -16.64
C TRP A 156 0.47 -7.37 -17.41
N GLU A 157 0.39 -6.57 -18.48
CA GLU A 157 1.53 -6.10 -19.24
C GLU A 157 2.29 -5.01 -18.47
N PRO A 158 3.64 -5.03 -18.52
CA PRO A 158 4.45 -3.96 -17.93
C PRO A 158 4.23 -2.63 -18.67
N PRO A 159 4.51 -1.47 -18.02
CA PRO A 159 4.43 -0.16 -18.67
C PRO A 159 5.29 -0.02 -19.94
N SER A 160 6.33 -0.83 -20.05
CA SER A 160 7.24 -0.91 -21.20
C SER A 160 7.66 -2.37 -21.39
N GLN A 161 7.64 -2.85 -22.63
CA GLN A 161 8.03 -4.22 -22.99
C GLN A 161 9.55 -4.40 -23.03
N GLU A 162 10.31 -3.31 -23.09
CA GLU A 162 11.76 -3.36 -23.18
C GLU A 162 12.40 -3.24 -21.80
N SER A 163 11.85 -2.38 -20.93
CA SER A 163 12.47 -2.04 -19.64
C SER A 163 11.83 -2.77 -18.46
N ILE A 164 12.65 -3.17 -17.48
CA ILE A 164 12.20 -3.71 -16.20
C ILE A 164 12.30 -2.62 -15.13
N CYS A 165 11.15 -2.07 -14.74
CA CYS A 165 11.05 -0.92 -13.84
C CYS A 165 9.75 -0.93 -13.02
N SER A 166 9.62 0.01 -12.09
CA SER A 166 8.38 0.30 -11.36
C SER A 166 7.28 0.82 -12.31
N PRO A 167 6.02 0.94 -11.84
CA PRO A 167 4.94 1.52 -12.63
C PRO A 167 5.19 2.92 -13.18
N ILE A 168 6.09 3.69 -12.55
CA ILE A 168 6.45 5.06 -12.95
C ILE A 168 7.85 5.16 -13.57
N GLY A 169 8.45 4.03 -13.99
CA GLY A 169 9.74 4.01 -14.68
C GLY A 169 10.97 4.11 -13.77
N THR A 170 10.80 3.96 -12.45
CA THR A 170 11.89 4.03 -11.46
C THR A 170 12.35 2.63 -11.04
N ALA A 171 13.29 2.55 -10.08
CA ALA A 171 13.78 1.29 -9.55
C ALA A 171 12.66 0.44 -8.92
N LEU A 172 12.75 -0.87 -9.07
CA LEU A 172 11.88 -1.82 -8.38
C LEU A 172 12.28 -1.90 -6.91
N ARG A 173 11.29 -1.93 -6.02
CA ARG A 173 11.48 -2.15 -4.58
C ARG A 173 10.84 -3.46 -4.15
N SER A 174 11.61 -4.36 -3.51
CA SER A 174 11.10 -5.68 -3.10
C SER A 174 11.88 -6.23 -1.91
N SER A 175 11.21 -6.93 -1.00
CA SER A 175 11.88 -7.64 0.09
C SER A 175 12.73 -8.82 -0.39
N ARG A 176 12.52 -9.28 -1.63
CA ARG A 176 13.16 -10.47 -2.20
C ARG A 176 14.50 -10.19 -2.91
N VAL A 177 14.93 -8.94 -2.98
CA VAL A 177 16.18 -8.55 -3.64
C VAL A 177 17.17 -7.93 -2.66
N PRO A 178 18.49 -8.08 -2.87
CA PRO A 178 19.50 -7.43 -2.05
C PRO A 178 19.25 -5.92 -1.94
N ASP A 179 19.46 -5.36 -0.76
CA ASP A 179 19.22 -3.95 -0.43
C ASP A 179 17.80 -3.42 -0.73
N HIS A 180 16.88 -4.33 -1.05
CA HIS A 180 15.48 -4.08 -1.36
C HIS A 180 15.20 -3.18 -2.55
N ILE A 181 16.21 -2.93 -3.40
CA ILE A 181 16.11 -2.06 -4.58
C ILE A 181 16.90 -2.65 -5.74
N MET A 182 16.37 -2.55 -6.96
CA MET A 182 17.06 -2.97 -8.19
C MET A 182 16.58 -2.15 -9.41
N GLY A 183 17.46 -1.97 -10.38
CA GLY A 183 17.13 -1.24 -11.62
C GLY A 183 16.96 0.27 -11.41
N PRO A 184 16.21 0.97 -12.29
CA PRO A 184 15.49 0.44 -13.45
C PRO A 184 16.45 -0.12 -14.50
N PHE A 185 16.01 -1.14 -15.22
CA PHE A 185 16.78 -1.80 -16.28
C PHE A 185 16.21 -1.38 -17.63
N THR A 186 17.06 -0.93 -18.55
CA THR A 186 16.64 -0.48 -19.88
C THR A 186 16.22 -1.63 -20.78
N ASP A 187 16.79 -2.80 -20.55
CA ASP A 187 16.56 -4.02 -21.32
C ASP A 187 16.72 -5.28 -20.45
N HIS A 188 16.22 -6.41 -20.94
CA HIS A 188 16.36 -7.70 -20.26
C HIS A 188 17.82 -8.15 -20.07
N LYS A 189 18.77 -7.77 -20.94
CA LYS A 189 20.18 -8.17 -20.79
C LYS A 189 20.83 -7.44 -19.62
N SER A 190 20.43 -6.22 -19.33
CA SER A 190 20.92 -5.48 -18.17
C SER A 190 20.42 -6.04 -16.83
N PHE A 191 19.35 -6.85 -16.86
CA PHE A 191 18.78 -7.49 -15.69
C PHE A 191 19.37 -8.88 -15.36
N TYR A 192 19.74 -9.66 -16.39
CA TYR A 192 20.31 -11.02 -16.26
C TYR A 192 21.84 -11.01 -16.25
#